data_AF-A0A0F9AVJ0-F1
#
_entry.id   AF-A0A0F9AVJ0-F1
#
_cell.length_a   1.000
_cell.length_b   1.000
_cell.length_c   1.000
_cell.angle_alpha   90.00
_cell.angle_beta   90.00
_cell.angle_gamma   90.00
#
_symmetry.space_group_name_H-M   'P 1'
#
loop_
_entity.id
_entity.type
_entity.pdbx_description
1 polymer ?
#
loop_
_entity_poly.entity_id
_entity_poly.type
_entity_poly.pdbx_seq_one_letter_code
_entity_poly.pdbx_strand_id
1 'polypeptide(L)'
;IIVSMVVNKINHTGIERFLEEWSDTAVKGCLFQMHTPVKGLQYNDELWPGWELRDRIIDKLIRLKKEKYGDFIGVPTYVLEMMKSDRCREITRDCLFKQETFCLDPQGRRKRPCMMGPLADCERCGCVLPFHLKALESKKLMFREMFMNIKRKVGQRVFN
;
A
#
# COMPACT_ATOMS: atom_id res chain seq x y z
N ILE A 1 -15.72 8.04 -0.68
CA ILE A 1 -15.27 6.93 -1.55
C ILE A 1 -13.75 6.97 -1.62
N ILE A 2 -13.10 5.82 -1.53
CA ILE A 2 -11.66 5.66 -1.75
C ILE A 2 -11.50 4.76 -2.97
N VAL A 3 -10.63 5.13 -3.90
CA VAL A 3 -10.31 4.29 -5.07
C VAL A 3 -9.00 3.58 -4.79
N SER A 4 -8.89 2.30 -5.16
CA SER A 4 -7.64 1.55 -5.02
C SER A 4 -7.09 1.14 -6.38
N MET A 5 -5.80 1.38 -6.59
CA MET A 5 -5.06 0.91 -7.76
C MET A 5 -4.10 -0.21 -7.34
N VAL A 6 -4.23 -1.37 -7.99
CA VAL A 6 -3.22 -2.44 -7.96
C VAL A 6 -2.22 -2.15 -9.07
N VAL A 7 -1.05 -1.63 -8.69
CA VAL A 7 0.03 -1.29 -9.61
C VAL A 7 0.78 -2.56 -10.02
N ASN A 8 1.08 -2.67 -11.30
CA ASN A 8 1.73 -3.81 -11.92
C ASN A 8 2.66 -3.34 -13.05
N LYS A 9 3.37 -4.28 -13.68
CA LYS A 9 4.32 -4.00 -14.78
C LYS A 9 3.70 -3.29 -15.98
N ILE A 10 2.39 -3.44 -16.21
CA ILE A 10 1.69 -2.89 -17.37
C ILE A 10 1.17 -1.47 -17.08
N ASN A 11 0.58 -1.25 -15.90
CA ASN A 11 -0.16 -0.02 -15.60
C ASN A 11 0.63 1.05 -14.81
N HIS A 12 1.88 0.78 -14.39
CA HIS A 12 2.62 1.69 -13.52
C HIS A 12 2.90 3.07 -14.12
N THR A 13 2.93 3.18 -15.46
CA THR A 13 3.10 4.46 -16.15
C THR A 13 1.89 5.37 -15.97
N GLY A 14 0.70 4.79 -15.79
CA GLY A 14 -0.58 5.50 -15.63
C GLY A 14 -0.86 6.08 -14.23
N ILE A 15 0.04 5.93 -13.25
CA ILE A 15 -0.18 6.40 -11.87
C ILE A 15 -0.50 7.89 -11.79
N GLU A 16 0.21 8.73 -12.55
CA GLU A 16 0.00 10.19 -12.52
C GLU A 16 -1.35 10.56 -13.13
N ARG A 17 -1.66 10.03 -14.32
CA ARG A 17 -2.96 10.20 -14.96
C ARG A 17 -4.11 9.74 -14.06
N PHE A 18 -3.97 8.59 -13.40
CA PHE A 18 -4.95 8.09 -12.44
C PHE A 18 -5.17 9.09 -11.30
N LEU A 19 -4.11 9.64 -10.72
CA LEU A 19 -4.23 10.64 -9.66
C LEU A 19 -4.89 11.92 -10.13
N GLU A 20 -4.57 12.40 -11.33
CA GLU A 20 -5.16 13.59 -11.94
C GLU A 20 -6.66 13.41 -12.21
N GLU A 21 -7.04 12.28 -12.80
CA GLU A 21 -8.45 11.98 -13.09
C GLU A 21 -9.30 11.94 -11.83
N TRP A 22 -8.78 11.41 -10.72
CA TRP A 22 -9.56 11.26 -9.49
C TRP A 22 -9.49 12.46 -8.55
N SER A 23 -8.42 13.28 -8.59
CA SER A 23 -8.25 14.41 -7.67
C SER A 23 -9.34 15.49 -7.83
N ASP A 24 -9.91 15.57 -9.02
CA ASP A 24 -10.89 16.61 -9.39
C ASP A 24 -12.35 16.12 -9.22
N THR A 25 -12.55 15.05 -8.46
CA THR A 25 -13.86 14.39 -8.27
C THR A 25 -14.28 14.34 -6.80
N ALA A 26 -15.41 13.71 -6.50
CA ALA A 26 -15.88 13.46 -5.13
C ALA A 26 -15.06 12.38 -4.38
N VAL A 27 -14.07 11.75 -5.02
CA VAL A 27 -13.17 10.78 -4.38
C VAL A 27 -12.38 11.46 -3.25
N LYS A 28 -12.24 10.78 -2.11
CA LYS A 28 -11.57 11.32 -0.92
C LYS A 28 -10.10 10.94 -0.83
N GLY A 29 -9.67 9.98 -1.64
CA GLY A 29 -8.29 9.52 -1.67
C GLY A 29 -8.13 8.25 -2.49
N CYS A 30 -6.88 7.93 -2.74
CA CYS A 30 -6.41 6.81 -3.52
C CYS A 30 -5.48 5.93 -2.66
N LEU A 31 -5.71 4.62 -2.71
CA LEU A 31 -4.85 3.62 -2.08
C LEU A 31 -4.07 2.86 -3.15
N PHE A 32 -2.76 2.76 -2.97
CA PHE A 32 -1.89 2.04 -3.87
C PHE A 32 -1.37 0.77 -3.20
N GLN A 33 -1.41 -0.31 -3.96
CA GLN A 33 -0.81 -1.59 -3.61
C GLN A 33 -0.21 -2.19 -4.87
N MET A 34 0.67 -3.18 -4.73
CA MET A 34 1.33 -3.82 -5.86
C MET A 34 0.67 -5.18 -6.16
N HIS A 35 0.80 -5.63 -7.39
CA HIS A 35 0.41 -6.99 -7.77
C HIS A 35 1.10 -8.01 -6.86
N THR A 36 0.31 -8.90 -6.26
CA THR A 36 0.78 -10.05 -5.48
C THR A 36 0.59 -11.30 -6.33
N PRO A 37 1.68 -11.97 -6.73
CA PRO A 37 1.56 -13.23 -7.46
C PRO A 37 0.79 -14.29 -6.68
N VAL A 38 0.03 -15.12 -7.39
CA VAL A 38 -0.69 -16.27 -6.83
C VAL A 38 -0.24 -17.51 -7.56
N LYS A 39 0.35 -18.47 -6.84
CA LYS A 39 0.96 -19.68 -7.40
C LYS A 39 -0.01 -20.41 -8.35
N GLY A 40 0.50 -20.81 -9.52
CA GLY A 40 -0.28 -21.50 -10.55
C GLY A 40 -0.97 -20.60 -11.57
N LEU A 41 -0.92 -19.27 -11.42
CA LEU A 41 -1.46 -18.34 -12.42
C LEU A 41 -0.41 -17.97 -13.46
N GLN A 42 -0.76 -18.11 -14.75
CA GLN A 42 0.16 -17.91 -15.88
C GLN A 42 0.65 -16.47 -16.01
N TYR A 43 -0.21 -15.50 -15.69
CA TYR A 43 0.06 -14.06 -15.84
C TYR A 43 0.87 -13.44 -14.69
N ASN A 44 1.32 -14.22 -13.71
CA ASN A 44 2.06 -13.68 -12.56
C ASN A 44 3.30 -12.90 -12.99
N ASP A 45 4.10 -13.45 -13.89
CA ASP A 45 5.39 -12.85 -14.27
C ASP A 45 5.21 -11.69 -15.27
N GLU A 46 4.07 -11.65 -15.96
CA GLU A 46 3.67 -10.52 -16.81
C GLU A 46 3.24 -9.32 -15.99
N LEU A 47 2.54 -9.54 -14.88
CA LEU A 47 2.03 -8.46 -14.01
C LEU A 47 3.02 -8.07 -12.92
N TRP A 48 3.84 -8.99 -12.42
CA TRP A 48 4.75 -8.69 -11.34
C TRP A 48 5.84 -7.71 -11.79
N PRO A 49 5.98 -6.54 -11.11
CA PRO A 49 6.87 -5.49 -11.58
C PRO A 49 8.36 -5.86 -11.50
N GLY A 50 8.74 -6.84 -10.68
CA GLY A 50 10.14 -7.01 -10.26
C GLY A 50 10.51 -6.06 -9.13
N TRP A 51 11.66 -6.32 -8.48
CA TRP A 51 12.08 -5.57 -7.29
C TRP A 51 12.49 -4.13 -7.62
N GLU A 52 13.24 -3.95 -8.70
CA GLU A 52 13.77 -2.67 -9.11
C GLU A 52 12.65 -1.72 -9.55
N LEU A 53 11.68 -2.22 -10.32
CA LEU A 53 10.54 -1.42 -10.75
C LEU A 53 9.59 -1.14 -9.58
N ARG A 54 9.39 -2.09 -8.67
CA ARG A 54 8.61 -1.86 -7.43
C ARG A 54 9.17 -0.69 -6.65
N ASP A 55 10.49 -0.64 -6.45
CA ASP A 55 11.12 0.46 -5.70
C ASP A 55 10.98 1.80 -6.43
N ARG A 56 11.16 1.81 -7.76
CA ARG A 56 10.91 3.02 -8.58
C ARG A 56 9.47 3.51 -8.49
N ILE A 57 8.49 2.59 -8.46
CA ILE A 57 7.07 2.93 -8.30
C ILE A 57 6.82 3.54 -6.93
N ILE A 58 7.39 2.96 -5.88
CA ILE A 58 7.29 3.48 -4.50
C ILE A 58 7.90 4.88 -4.42
N ASP A 59 9.09 5.09 -4.99
CA ASP A 59 9.73 6.40 -5.04
C ASP A 59 8.89 7.43 -5.79
N LYS A 60 8.29 7.04 -6.92
CA LYS A 60 7.34 7.87 -7.64
C LYS A 60 6.13 8.25 -6.77
N LEU A 61 5.52 7.31 -6.07
CA LEU A 61 4.38 7.59 -5.18
C LEU A 61 4.76 8.52 -4.04
N ILE A 62 5.92 8.32 -3.41
CA ILE A 62 6.43 9.18 -2.34
C ILE A 62 6.68 10.60 -2.87
N ARG A 63 7.29 10.73 -4.05
CA ARG A 63 7.52 12.01 -4.72
C ARG A 63 6.20 12.73 -4.98
N LEU A 64 5.27 12.10 -5.68
CA LEU A 64 3.95 12.66 -6.00
C LEU A 64 3.14 13.04 -4.76
N LYS A 65 3.26 12.25 -3.69
CA LYS A 65 2.65 12.56 -2.39
C LYS A 65 3.22 13.83 -1.79
N LYS A 66 4.54 14.03 -1.85
CA LYS A 66 5.22 15.21 -1.29
C LYS A 66 4.97 16.47 -2.12
N GLU A 67 4.99 16.34 -3.45
CA GLU A 67 4.98 17.49 -4.36
C GLU A 67 3.59 18.01 -4.70
N LYS A 68 2.59 17.12 -4.85
CA LYS A 68 1.28 17.51 -5.41
C LYS A 68 0.09 16.99 -4.62
N TYR A 69 0.05 15.69 -4.30
CA TYR A 69 -1.21 15.04 -3.89
C TYR A 69 -1.42 14.92 -2.38
N GLY A 70 -0.40 15.14 -1.54
CA GLY A 70 -0.56 15.15 -0.08
C GLY A 70 -1.29 13.91 0.45
N ASP A 71 -2.36 14.10 1.23
CA ASP A 71 -3.17 12.98 1.76
C ASP A 71 -4.08 12.30 0.76
N PHE A 72 -4.23 12.87 -0.43
CA PHE A 72 -5.00 12.20 -1.47
C PHE A 72 -4.37 10.86 -1.84
N ILE A 73 -3.03 10.73 -1.75
CA ILE A 73 -2.38 9.42 -1.67
C ILE A 73 -2.51 8.94 -0.21
N GLY A 74 -3.51 8.10 0.07
CA GLY A 74 -3.91 7.75 1.43
C GLY A 74 -2.91 6.89 2.21
N VAL A 75 -1.92 6.30 1.51
CA VAL A 75 -0.87 5.51 2.15
C VAL A 75 0.18 6.45 2.77
N PRO A 76 0.50 6.32 4.09
CA PRO A 76 1.54 7.12 4.70
C PRO A 76 2.92 6.88 4.08
N THR A 77 3.77 7.91 4.02
CA THR A 77 5.09 7.83 3.37
C THR A 77 5.96 6.72 3.92
N TYR A 78 6.00 6.52 5.24
CA TYR A 78 6.82 5.46 5.83
C TYR A 78 6.23 4.06 5.60
N VAL A 79 4.91 3.93 5.37
CA VAL A 79 4.30 2.67 4.93
C VAL A 79 4.77 2.36 3.51
N LEU A 80 4.77 3.35 2.62
CA LEU A 80 5.36 3.21 1.28
C LEU A 80 6.85 2.83 1.35
N GLU A 81 7.63 3.45 2.25
CA GLU A 81 9.04 3.10 2.45
C GLU A 81 9.22 1.65 2.93
N MET A 82 8.37 1.16 3.84
CA MET A 82 8.41 -0.25 4.28
C MET A 82 8.06 -1.25 3.17
N MET A 83 7.34 -0.79 2.14
CA MET A 83 7.03 -1.63 0.96
C MET A 83 8.23 -1.80 0.03
N LYS A 84 9.36 -1.12 0.21
CA LYS A 84 10.54 -1.27 -0.66
C LYS A 84 11.20 -2.64 -0.51
N SER A 85 11.92 -3.06 -1.55
CA SER A 85 12.51 -4.39 -1.68
C SER A 85 13.48 -4.75 -0.55
N ASP A 86 14.19 -3.76 0.00
CA ASP A 86 15.14 -3.89 1.11
C ASP A 86 14.48 -4.17 2.46
N ARG A 87 13.22 -3.78 2.65
CA ARG A 87 12.50 -3.86 3.95
C ARG A 87 11.34 -4.83 3.94
N CYS A 88 10.69 -5.01 2.78
CA CYS A 88 9.38 -5.62 2.76
C CYS A 88 9.38 -7.09 3.18
N ARG A 89 10.46 -7.83 2.89
CA ARG A 89 10.56 -9.28 3.14
C ARG A 89 10.52 -9.63 4.64
N GLU A 90 11.08 -8.79 5.50
CA GLU A 90 11.03 -9.02 6.95
C GLU A 90 9.58 -8.94 7.44
N ILE A 91 8.86 -7.91 7.00
CA ILE A 91 7.48 -7.62 7.38
C ILE A 91 6.52 -8.68 6.81
N THR A 92 6.72 -9.14 5.58
CA THR A 92 5.82 -10.12 4.97
C THR A 92 6.06 -11.56 5.45
N ARG A 93 7.26 -11.88 5.94
CA ARG A 93 7.53 -13.15 6.63
C ARG A 93 6.81 -13.21 7.98
N ASP A 94 6.93 -12.14 8.77
CA ASP A 94 6.23 -11.98 10.05
C ASP A 94 4.95 -11.14 9.90
N CYS A 95 4.10 -11.56 8.96
CA CYS A 95 2.93 -10.79 8.55
C CYS A 95 1.85 -10.79 9.65
N LEU A 96 1.74 -9.67 10.37
CA LEU A 96 0.68 -9.43 11.37
C LEU A 96 -0.73 -9.66 10.81
N PHE A 97 -0.98 -9.34 9.52
CA PHE A 97 -2.29 -9.58 8.90
C PHE A 97 -2.67 -11.07 8.91
N LYS A 98 -1.70 -11.96 8.64
CA LYS A 98 -1.92 -13.42 8.69
C LYS A 98 -2.18 -13.92 10.12
N GLN A 99 -1.61 -13.25 11.13
CA GLN A 99 -1.69 -13.65 12.53
C GLN A 99 -3.00 -13.19 13.18
N GLU A 100 -3.34 -11.91 12.98
CA GLU A 100 -4.40 -11.23 13.74
C GLU A 100 -5.75 -11.15 13.00
N THR A 101 -5.79 -11.43 11.69
CA THR A 101 -7.03 -11.32 10.92
C THR A 101 -7.60 -12.67 10.51
N PHE A 102 -8.91 -12.69 10.29
CA PHE A 102 -9.59 -13.80 9.65
C PHE A 102 -10.25 -13.33 8.35
N CYS A 103 -10.20 -14.18 7.33
CA CYS A 103 -10.90 -13.96 6.06
C CYS A 103 -11.82 -15.15 5.84
N LEU A 104 -12.95 -14.92 5.20
CA LEU A 104 -13.91 -15.96 4.82
C LEU A 104 -13.97 -16.07 3.30
N ASP A 105 -14.20 -17.27 2.79
CA ASP A 105 -14.58 -17.49 1.40
C ASP A 105 -16.08 -17.26 1.18
N PRO A 106 -16.59 -17.31 -0.08
CA PRO A 106 -18.01 -17.10 -0.34
C PRO A 106 -18.95 -18.15 0.30
N GLN A 107 -18.41 -19.26 0.81
CA GLN A 107 -19.16 -20.29 1.55
C GLN A 107 -19.08 -20.08 3.07
N GLY A 108 -18.49 -18.97 3.54
CA GLY A 108 -18.31 -18.69 4.97
C GLY A 108 -17.21 -19.51 5.63
N ARG A 109 -16.39 -20.24 4.86
CA ARG A 109 -15.27 -21.03 5.41
C ARG A 109 -14.04 -20.16 5.60
N ARG A 110 -13.22 -20.47 6.60
CA ARG A 110 -12.00 -19.70 6.88
C ARG A 110 -11.00 -19.82 5.73
N LYS A 111 -10.63 -18.68 5.15
CA LYS A 111 -9.59 -18.53 4.13
C LYS A 111 -8.26 -18.18 4.79
N ARG A 112 -7.24 -19.02 4.57
CA ARG A 112 -5.87 -18.84 5.09
C ARG A 112 -4.87 -18.67 3.93
N PRO A 113 -3.72 -18.01 4.14
CA PRO A 113 -3.33 -17.27 5.33
C PRO A 113 -3.99 -15.89 5.44
N CYS A 114 -4.57 -15.38 4.36
CA CYS A 114 -5.23 -14.08 4.29
C CYS A 114 -6.30 -14.09 3.17
N MET A 115 -6.81 -12.91 2.80
CA MET A 115 -7.79 -12.75 1.72
C MET A 115 -7.33 -13.30 0.36
N MET A 116 -6.02 -13.43 0.12
CA MET A 116 -5.47 -13.99 -1.12
C MET A 116 -5.55 -15.53 -1.17
N GLY A 117 -5.70 -16.20 -0.03
CA GLY A 117 -5.79 -17.67 0.04
C GLY A 117 -4.44 -18.39 -0.01
N PRO A 118 -4.45 -19.74 0.00
CA PRO A 118 -3.27 -20.56 0.30
C PRO A 118 -2.17 -20.49 -0.77
N LEU A 119 -2.51 -20.03 -1.97
CA LEU A 119 -1.59 -19.90 -3.10
C LEU A 119 -0.93 -18.52 -3.18
N ALA A 120 -1.18 -17.63 -2.23
CA ALA A 120 -0.56 -16.32 -2.19
C ALA A 120 0.97 -16.43 -2.09
N ASP A 121 1.69 -15.68 -2.92
CA ASP A 121 3.13 -15.53 -2.81
C ASP A 121 3.48 -14.43 -1.78
N CYS A 122 3.75 -14.85 -0.54
CA CYS A 122 4.09 -13.93 0.54
C CYS A 122 5.47 -13.27 0.38
N GLU A 123 6.39 -13.88 -0.37
CA GLU A 123 7.72 -13.30 -0.61
C GLU A 123 7.63 -12.10 -1.55
N ARG A 124 6.77 -12.21 -2.58
CA ARG A 124 6.49 -11.16 -3.56
C ARG A 124 5.24 -10.34 -3.22
N CYS A 125 4.81 -10.35 -1.96
CA CYS A 125 3.57 -9.69 -1.53
C CYS A 125 3.59 -8.17 -1.81
N GLY A 126 2.53 -7.70 -2.45
CA GLY A 126 2.30 -6.30 -2.80
C GLY A 126 1.15 -5.65 -2.03
N CYS A 127 0.44 -6.39 -1.19
CA CYS A 127 -0.63 -5.86 -0.35
C CYS A 127 -0.11 -4.82 0.63
N VAL A 128 -0.79 -3.68 0.77
CA VAL A 128 -0.38 -2.60 1.68
C VAL A 128 -0.66 -2.92 3.17
N LEU A 129 -1.61 -3.81 3.44
CA LEU A 129 -2.12 -4.08 4.79
C LEU A 129 -1.08 -4.61 5.79
N PRO A 130 -0.18 -5.56 5.43
CA PRO A 130 0.87 -6.00 6.35
C PRO A 130 1.74 -4.84 6.86
N PHE A 131 2.08 -3.91 5.98
CA PHE A 131 2.90 -2.75 6.30
C PHE A 131 2.14 -1.73 7.15
N HIS A 132 0.84 -1.55 6.86
CA HIS A 132 0.00 -0.67 7.66
C HIS A 132 -0.22 -1.23 9.08
N LEU A 133 -0.42 -2.54 9.25
CA LEU A 133 -0.50 -3.13 10.58
C LEU A 133 0.83 -3.03 11.34
N LYS A 134 1.96 -3.23 10.65
CA LYS A 134 3.29 -3.06 11.26
C LYS A 134 3.53 -1.63 11.75
N ALA A 135 3.01 -0.65 11.01
CA ALA A 135 3.03 0.75 11.43
C ALA A 135 2.32 0.98 12.77
N LEU A 136 1.13 0.40 12.92
CA LEU A 136 0.27 0.56 14.08
C LEU A 136 0.80 -0.18 15.31
N GLU A 137 1.44 -1.33 15.12
CA GLU A 137 2.12 -2.06 16.21
C GLU A 137 3.27 -1.24 16.80
N SER A 138 4.00 -0.50 15.95
CA SER A 138 5.13 0.30 16.40
C SER A 138 4.67 1.57 17.11
N LYS A 139 4.62 1.52 18.45
CA LYS A 139 4.29 2.68 19.32
C LYS A 139 5.06 3.95 18.92
N LYS A 140 6.35 3.82 18.57
CA LYS A 140 7.20 4.94 18.13
C LYS A 140 6.72 5.57 16.82
N LEU A 141 6.30 4.76 15.85
CA LEU A 141 5.79 5.25 14.55
C LEU A 141 4.40 5.87 14.71
N MET A 142 3.52 5.26 15.50
CA MET A 142 2.22 5.82 15.88
C MET A 142 2.35 7.21 16.52
N PHE A 143 3.20 7.36 17.54
CA PHE A 143 3.44 8.67 18.16
C PHE A 143 4.01 9.69 17.17
N ARG A 144 4.91 9.28 16.28
CA ARG A 144 5.47 10.16 15.24
C ARG A 144 4.39 10.64 14.26
N GLU A 145 3.51 9.75 13.80
CA GLU A 145 2.38 10.13 12.94
C GLU A 145 1.42 11.09 13.63
N MET A 146 1.03 10.79 14.86
CA MET A 146 0.11 11.62 15.62
C MET A 146 0.67 13.04 15.75
N PHE A 147 1.97 13.15 16.04
CA PHE A 147 2.68 14.42 16.10
C PHE A 147 2.76 15.14 14.74
N MET A 148 3.03 14.43 13.64
CA MET A 148 3.06 15.03 12.29
C MET A 148 1.68 15.52 11.85
N ASN A 149 0.63 14.74 12.12
CA ASN A 149 -0.76 15.12 11.82
C ASN A 149 -1.19 16.36 12.63
N ILE A 150 -0.81 16.43 13.91
CA ILE A 150 -1.05 17.62 14.74
C ILE A 150 -0.31 18.83 14.17
N LYS A 151 0.99 18.72 13.86
CA LYS A 151 1.77 19.80 13.25
C LYS A 151 1.14 20.31 11.95
N ARG A 152 0.64 19.41 11.09
CA ARG A 152 0.00 19.81 9.84
C ARG A 152 -1.35 20.49 10.05
N LYS A 153 -2.18 20.00 10.98
CA LYS A 153 -3.45 20.67 11.35
C LYS A 153 -3.22 22.06 11.94
N VAL A 154 -2.17 22.22 12.74
CA VAL A 154 -1.78 23.53 13.30
C VAL A 154 -1.26 24.45 12.20
N GLY A 155 -0.39 23.95 11.31
CA GLY A 155 0.09 24.71 10.15
C GLY A 155 -1.03 25.20 9.23
N GLN A 156 -2.02 24.35 8.92
CA GLN A 156 -3.18 24.73 8.11
C GLN A 156 -4.12 25.74 8.80
N ARG A 157 -4.10 25.88 10.13
CA ARG A 157 -4.86 26.90 10.86
C ARG A 157 -4.17 28.24 10.96
N VAL A 158 -2.84 28.30 10.78
CA VAL A 158 -2.06 29.55 10.88
C VAL A 158 -2.07 30.33 9.55
N PHE A 159 -2.41 29.66 8.45
CA PHE A 159 -2.47 30.24 7.10
C PHE A 159 -3.89 30.41 6.52
N ASN A 160 -4.93 30.28 7.37
CA ASN A 160 -6.32 30.58 7.03
C ASN A 160 -6.85 31.72 7.90
#